data_AF-A0A5N6Z8B8-F1
#
_entry.id   AF-A0A5N6Z8B8-F1
#
_cell.length_a   1.000
_cell.length_b   1.000
_cell.length_c   1.000
_cell.angle_alpha   90.00
_cell.angle_beta   90.00
_cell.angle_gamma   90.00
#
_symmetry.space_group_name_H-M   'P 1'
#
loop_
_entity.id
_entity.type
_entity.pdbx_description
1 polymer ?
#
loop_
_entity_poly.entity_id
_entity_poly.type
_entity_poly.pdbx_seq_one_letter_code
_entity_poly.pdbx_strand_id
1 'polypeptide(L)'
;MGGHLDPKNGVFIGTWGDLGCPTPQRIASYSLSPNRQRPLAGTAHAAFFNTFRRFRHQVLYVVPPFVAAYTAMNWAIERNEFLNSKPGRLAAGDSE
;
A
#
# COMPACT_ATOMS: atom_id res chain seq x y z
N MET A 1 7.52 -26.35 17.14
CA MET A 1 6.58 -25.41 17.80
C MET A 1 7.33 -24.72 18.93
N GLY A 2 7.67 -23.44 18.76
CA GLY A 2 8.17 -22.51 19.80
C GLY A 2 9.60 -22.72 20.33
N GLY A 3 10.61 -22.18 19.65
CA GLY A 3 11.97 -22.06 20.21
C GLY A 3 12.14 -20.79 21.05
N HIS A 4 13.10 -20.80 21.98
CA HIS A 4 13.59 -19.61 22.70
C HIS A 4 14.29 -18.64 21.73
N LEU A 5 14.33 -17.36 22.08
CA LEU A 5 15.05 -16.35 21.31
C LEU A 5 16.53 -16.71 21.18
N ASP A 6 16.97 -17.06 19.97
CA ASP A 6 18.36 -17.39 19.70
C ASP A 6 18.86 -16.69 18.44
N PRO A 7 19.28 -15.42 18.56
CA PRO A 7 19.77 -14.65 17.42
C PRO A 7 21.02 -15.26 16.78
N LYS A 8 21.78 -16.08 17.51
CA LYS A 8 23.00 -16.72 17.01
C LYS A 8 22.68 -17.86 16.05
N ASN A 9 21.58 -18.57 16.32
CA ASN A 9 21.07 -19.65 15.47
C ASN A 9 19.96 -19.19 14.50
N GLY A 10 19.78 -17.87 14.33
CA GLY A 10 18.84 -17.28 13.36
C GLY A 10 17.38 -17.19 13.84
N VAL A 11 17.12 -17.37 15.14
CA VAL A 11 15.79 -17.26 15.75
C VAL A 11 15.64 -15.89 16.40
N PHE A 12 15.02 -14.95 15.69
CA PHE A 12 14.87 -13.55 16.13
C PHE A 12 13.54 -13.25 16.82
N ILE A 13 12.68 -14.25 17.00
CA ILE A 13 11.41 -14.13 17.72
C ILE A 13 11.18 -15.39 18.55
N GLY A 14 11.00 -15.22 19.85
CA GLY A 14 10.65 -16.32 20.75
C GLY A 14 9.14 -16.42 21.01
N THR A 15 8.79 -16.96 22.17
CA THR A 15 7.39 -17.24 22.57
C THR A 15 6.89 -16.26 23.63
N TRP A 16 5.66 -16.44 24.11
CA TRP A 16 5.11 -15.69 25.24
C TRP A 16 6.06 -15.75 26.44
N GLY A 17 6.46 -14.58 26.95
CA GLY A 17 7.44 -14.44 28.02
C GLY A 17 8.89 -14.28 27.56
N ASP A 18 9.20 -14.60 26.30
CA ASP A 18 10.53 -14.52 25.69
C ASP A 18 10.45 -13.97 24.25
N LEU A 19 9.74 -12.86 24.06
CA LEU A 19 9.56 -12.24 22.74
C LEU A 19 10.80 -11.48 22.26
N GLY A 20 11.87 -11.43 23.05
CA GLY A 20 13.07 -10.65 22.75
C GLY A 20 12.91 -9.14 22.86
N CYS A 21 12.01 -8.67 23.73
CA CYS A 21 11.93 -7.23 24.01
C CYS A 21 13.14 -6.76 24.84
N PRO A 22 13.65 -5.54 24.61
CA PRO A 22 14.71 -4.98 25.43
C PRO A 22 14.19 -4.71 26.85
N THR A 23 14.70 -5.44 27.85
CA THR A 23 14.36 -5.23 29.26
C THR A 23 15.17 -4.08 29.88
N PRO A 24 14.59 -3.26 30.77
CA PRO A 24 13.24 -3.37 31.36
C PRO A 24 12.17 -2.52 30.64
N GLN A 25 11.00 -3.11 30.38
CA GLN A 25 9.81 -2.42 29.87
C GLN A 25 9.12 -1.67 31.02
N ARG A 26 9.15 -0.33 31.02
CA ARG A 26 8.53 0.52 32.08
C ARG A 26 7.25 1.21 31.59
N ILE A 27 6.40 0.49 30.87
CA ILE A 27 5.19 1.04 30.24
C ILE A 27 3.97 0.41 30.91
N ALA A 28 3.14 1.23 31.57
CA ALA A 28 1.83 0.82 32.05
C ALA A 28 0.80 1.02 30.93
N SER A 29 0.02 -0.02 30.63
CA SER A 29 -1.06 0.02 29.64
C SER A 29 -2.41 -0.21 30.31
N TYR A 30 -3.41 0.57 29.91
CA TYR A 30 -4.77 0.49 30.44
C TYR A 30 -5.73 0.23 29.29
N SER A 31 -6.73 -0.62 29.54
CA SER A 31 -7.78 -0.91 28.57
C SER A 31 -9.13 -1.05 29.27
N LEU A 32 -10.22 -0.78 28.54
CA LEU A 32 -11.59 -0.97 29.00
C LEU A 32 -12.19 -2.18 28.30
N SER A 33 -12.96 -3.01 29.02
CA SER A 33 -13.66 -4.16 28.42
C SER A 33 -14.52 -3.73 27.20
N PRO A 34 -14.47 -4.45 26.06
CA PRO A 34 -15.25 -4.12 24.86
C PRO A 34 -16.76 -4.04 25.10
N ASN A 35 -17.30 -4.85 26.02
CA ASN A 35 -18.73 -4.86 26.37
C ASN A 35 -19.17 -3.56 27.05
N ARG A 36 -18.23 -2.73 27.52
CA ARG A 36 -18.50 -1.41 28.12
C ARG A 36 -18.19 -0.25 27.19
N GLN A 37 -17.84 -0.52 25.93
CA GLN A 37 -17.56 0.48 24.91
C GLN A 37 -18.70 0.52 23.89
N ARG A 38 -18.90 1.68 23.26
CA ARG A 38 -19.78 1.81 22.09
C ARG A 38 -18.93 1.50 20.83
N PRO A 39 -19.15 0.37 20.14
CA PRO A 39 -18.19 -0.13 19.14
C PRO A 39 -18.04 0.79 17.92
N LEU A 40 -19.06 1.58 17.59
CA LEU A 40 -19.04 2.48 16.43
C LEU A 40 -19.12 3.97 16.84
N ALA A 41 -18.79 4.30 18.09
CA ALA A 41 -18.80 5.71 18.50
C ALA A 41 -17.78 6.52 17.71
N GLY A 42 -18.24 7.62 17.08
CA GLY A 42 -17.40 8.56 16.35
C GLY A 42 -16.87 8.05 15.00
N THR A 43 -17.27 6.86 14.55
CA THR A 43 -16.74 6.26 13.32
C THR A 43 -17.11 7.06 12.08
N ALA A 44 -18.30 7.65 11.97
CA ALA A 44 -18.67 8.44 10.79
C ALA A 44 -17.78 9.67 10.60
N HIS A 45 -17.60 10.47 11.66
CA HIS A 45 -16.73 11.65 11.63
C HIS A 45 -15.25 11.26 11.44
N ALA A 46 -14.78 10.25 12.17
CA ALA A 46 -13.41 9.77 12.04
C ALA A 46 -13.15 9.16 10.66
N ALA A 47 -14.09 8.38 10.11
CA ALA A 47 -13.95 7.74 8.81
C ALA A 47 -13.79 8.78 7.71
N PHE A 48 -14.58 9.87 7.70
CA PHE A 48 -14.44 10.88 6.65
C PHE A 48 -13.10 11.64 6.76
N PHE A 49 -12.86 12.33 7.88
CA PHE A 49 -11.71 13.23 8.00
C PHE A 49 -10.38 12.49 8.12
N ASN A 50 -10.33 11.37 8.84
CA ASN A 50 -9.10 10.59 9.00
C ASN A 50 -8.73 9.87 7.70
N THR A 51 -9.71 9.38 6.94
CA THR A 51 -9.45 8.69 5.68
C THR A 51 -8.95 9.68 4.63
N PHE A 52 -9.57 10.85 4.49
CA PHE A 52 -9.07 11.89 3.60
C PHE A 52 -7.65 12.34 3.98
N ARG A 53 -7.40 12.55 5.28
CA ARG A 53 -6.06 12.87 5.79
C ARG A 53 -5.03 11.81 5.41
N ARG A 54 -5.36 10.51 5.52
CA ARG A 54 -4.45 9.40 5.13
C ARG A 54 -4.24 9.36 3.62
N PHE A 55 -5.30 9.51 2.83
CA PHE A 55 -5.27 9.50 1.37
C PHE A 55 -4.38 10.61 0.81
N ARG A 56 -4.54 11.86 1.26
CA ARG A 56 -3.77 12.99 0.73
C ARG A 56 -2.25 12.86 0.92
N HIS A 57 -1.79 12.10 1.91
CA HIS A 57 -0.36 11.88 2.15
C HIS A 57 0.25 10.83 1.21
N GLN A 58 -0.58 10.00 0.57
CA GLN A 58 -0.16 8.92 -0.31
C GLN A 58 -0.50 9.18 -1.78
N VAL A 59 -1.49 10.03 -2.05
CA VAL A 59 -2.00 10.28 -3.41
C VAL A 59 -0.89 10.72 -4.38
N LEU A 60 0.10 11.49 -3.93
CA LEU A 60 1.19 11.97 -4.78
C LEU A 60 2.26 10.90 -5.09
N TYR A 61 2.33 9.82 -4.33
CA TYR A 61 3.18 8.68 -4.66
C TYR A 61 2.50 7.70 -5.61
N VAL A 62 1.16 7.68 -5.58
CA VAL A 62 0.34 6.71 -6.32
C VAL A 62 -0.11 7.29 -7.66
N VAL A 63 -0.70 8.49 -7.67
CA VAL A 63 -1.34 9.06 -8.87
C VAL A 63 -0.35 9.35 -9.99
N PRO A 64 0.81 10.01 -9.78
CA PRO A 64 1.73 10.32 -10.87
C PRO A 64 2.19 9.10 -11.71
N PRO A 65 2.65 7.98 -11.12
CA PRO A 65 3.05 6.83 -11.92
C PRO A 65 1.86 6.19 -12.65
N PHE A 66 0.67 6.15 -12.04
CA PHE A 66 -0.52 5.63 -12.72
C PHE A 66 -0.98 6.51 -13.87
N VAL A 67 -0.94 7.83 -13.71
CA VAL A 67 -1.25 8.76 -14.81
C VAL A 67 -0.25 8.59 -15.95
N ALA A 68 1.05 8.54 -15.65
CA ALA A 68 2.08 8.33 -16.66
C ALA A 68 1.92 6.99 -17.41
N ALA A 69 1.63 5.91 -16.68
CA ALA A 69 1.38 4.60 -17.29
C ALA A 69 0.14 4.62 -18.18
N TYR A 70 -0.94 5.25 -17.71
CA TYR A 70 -2.19 5.34 -18.47
C TYR A 70 -2.05 6.17 -19.74
N THR A 71 -1.35 7.31 -19.68
CA THR A 71 -1.12 8.15 -20.87
C THR A 71 -0.20 7.46 -21.88
N ALA A 72 0.88 6.79 -21.42
CA ALA A 72 1.76 6.01 -22.28
C ALA A 72 1.01 4.85 -22.95
N MET A 73 0.13 4.17 -22.21
CA MET A 73 -0.69 3.10 -22.75
C MET A 73 -1.66 3.60 -23.81
N ASN A 74 -2.38 4.70 -23.56
CA ASN A 74 -3.30 5.28 -24.55
C ASN A 74 -2.56 5.70 -25.82
N TRP A 75 -1.41 6.36 -25.68
CA TRP A 75 -0.57 6.70 -26.82
C TRP A 75 -0.13 5.47 -27.62
N ALA A 76 0.26 4.38 -26.93
CA ALA A 76 0.66 3.14 -27.58
C ALA A 76 -0.51 2.48 -28.34
N ILE A 77 -1.71 2.49 -27.78
CA ILE A 77 -2.93 1.95 -28.41
C ILE A 77 -3.26 2.75 -29.67
N GLU A 78 -3.38 4.07 -29.56
CA GLU A 78 -3.71 4.95 -30.69
C GLU A 78 -2.66 4.83 -31.81
N ARG A 79 -1.37 4.78 -31.44
CA ARG A 79 -0.29 4.60 -32.41
C ARG A 79 -0.34 3.23 -33.08
N ASN A 80 -0.65 2.17 -32.34
CA ASN A 80 -0.79 0.82 -32.89
C ASN A 80 -1.96 0.72 -33.87
N GLU A 81 -3.12 1.26 -33.51
CA GLU A 81 -4.30 1.33 -34.38
C GLU A 81 -4.02 2.13 -35.65
N PHE A 82 -3.35 3.28 -35.52
CA PHE A 82 -2.96 4.10 -36.66
C PHE A 82 -2.05 3.32 -37.63
N LEU A 83 -0.99 2.67 -37.14
CA LEU A 83 -0.07 1.90 -37.99
C LEU A 83 -0.75 0.72 -38.69
N ASN A 84 -1.73 0.09 -38.05
CA ASN A 84 -2.53 -0.99 -38.64
C ASN A 84 -3.68 -0.49 -39.55
N SER A 85 -3.91 0.82 -39.63
CA SER A 85 -4.89 1.42 -40.52
C SER A 85 -4.37 1.55 -41.97
N LYS A 86 -5.27 1.72 -42.93
CA LYS A 86 -4.90 1.97 -44.34
C LYS A 86 -3.96 3.18 -44.52
N PRO A 87 -4.26 4.38 -43.97
CA PRO A 87 -3.36 5.52 -44.11
C PRO A 87 -2.02 5.31 -43.38
N GLY A 88 -2.01 4.59 -42.24
CA GLY A 88 -0.76 4.28 -41.54
C GLY A 88 0.15 3.33 -42.29
N ARG A 89 -0.41 2.32 -42.97
CA ARG A 89 0.38 1.44 -43.85
C ARG A 89 1.00 2.19 -45.03
N LEU A 90 0.29 3.16 -45.61
CA LEU A 90 0.84 4.01 -46.68
C LEU A 90 1.96 4.91 -46.14
N ALA A 91 1.74 5.55 -44.99
CA ALA A 91 2.74 6.42 -44.37
C ALA A 91 3.99 5.69 -43.87
N ALA A 92 3.88 4.39 -43.53
CA ALA A 92 5.02 3.55 -43.14
C ALA A 92 5.70 2.91 -44.36
N GLY A 93 4.95 2.55 -45.40
CA GLY A 93 5.47 1.95 -46.63
C GLY A 93 6.26 2.90 -47.53
N ASP A 94 6.06 4.21 -47.43
CA ASP A 94 6.84 5.25 -48.14
C ASP A 94 8.19 5.57 -47.45
N SER A 95 8.49 4.95 -46.30
CA SER A 95 9.71 5.20 -45.52
C SER A 95 10.81 4.14 -45.67
N GLU A 96 10.66 3.25 -46.65
CA GLU A 96 11.68 2.29 -47.11
C GLU A 96 11.97 2.53 -48.61
#